data_AF-A0A6P4YG21-F1
#
_entry.id   AF-A0A6P4YG21-F1
#
_cell.length_a   1.000
_cell.length_b   1.000
_cell.length_c   1.000
_cell.angle_alpha   90.00
_cell.angle_beta   90.00
_cell.angle_gamma   90.00
#
_symmetry.space_group_name_H-M   'P 1'
#
loop_
_entity.id
_entity.type
_entity.pdbx_description
1 polymer ?
#
loop_
_entity_poly.entity_id
_entity_poly.type
_entity_poly.pdbx_seq_one_letter_code
_entity_poly.pdbx_strand_id
1 'polypeptide(L)'
;MASSKLSFVNSRLTVFSAVLALCSYVFLRRTSVEFREEIFIQASESEVFEFLSDVRLLDFVHPYRVGAFNITAVTDDSGLEGVNYDNVERIDFFGLYTETLYFPVHTRFLRNAGEVRSSYDVMNGTIVANQSFTLHPAQRNGVNGTLVVDVSRVSLPWAYSHFTAWKGGEAHKMILGGMRRFLEGENRDVITLLKQYADLRIQFNELRLLSNDITSFCVLPMICSNS
;
A
#
# COMPACT_ATOMS: atom_id res chain seq x y z
N MET A 1 10.81 -59.77 -8.05
CA MET A 1 10.60 -58.70 -9.06
C MET A 1 9.72 -57.53 -8.59
N ALA A 2 8.95 -57.62 -7.49
CA ALA A 2 8.12 -56.51 -6.99
C ALA A 2 8.92 -55.45 -6.17
N SER A 3 9.97 -55.87 -5.46
CA SER A 3 10.78 -55.02 -4.57
C SER A 3 11.54 -53.89 -5.30
N SER A 4 12.06 -54.15 -6.50
CA SER A 4 12.80 -53.15 -7.29
C SER A 4 11.91 -52.08 -7.93
N LYS A 5 10.64 -52.40 -8.22
CA LYS A 5 9.67 -51.42 -8.72
C LYS A 5 9.22 -50.46 -7.60
N LEU A 6 9.06 -50.97 -6.38
CA LEU A 6 8.66 -50.16 -5.22
C LEU A 6 9.77 -49.16 -4.82
N SER A 7 11.05 -49.59 -4.80
CA SER A 7 12.18 -48.71 -4.49
C SER A 7 12.40 -47.62 -5.55
N PHE A 8 12.13 -47.94 -6.82
CA PHE A 8 12.21 -46.99 -7.93
C PHE A 8 11.10 -45.94 -7.91
N VAL A 9 9.86 -46.33 -7.57
CA VAL A 9 8.75 -45.38 -7.37
C VAL A 9 9.02 -44.46 -6.18
N ASN A 10 9.52 -45.01 -5.07
CA ASN A 10 9.86 -44.23 -3.88
C ASN A 10 10.98 -43.21 -4.14
N SER A 11 12.03 -43.59 -4.85
CA SER A 11 13.13 -42.67 -5.18
C SER A 11 12.69 -41.53 -6.11
N ARG A 12 11.84 -41.80 -7.11
CA ARG A 12 11.25 -40.74 -7.96
C ARG A 12 10.36 -39.80 -7.19
N LEU A 13 9.53 -40.33 -6.28
CA LEU A 13 8.68 -39.52 -5.41
C LEU A 13 9.53 -38.64 -4.48
N THR A 14 10.60 -39.17 -3.89
CA THR A 14 11.52 -38.41 -3.04
C THR A 14 12.20 -37.28 -3.82
N VAL A 15 12.70 -37.55 -5.03
CA VAL A 15 13.32 -36.51 -5.88
C VAL A 15 12.30 -35.44 -6.26
N PHE A 16 11.09 -35.84 -6.66
CA PHE A 16 10.02 -34.91 -6.98
C PHE A 16 9.65 -34.02 -5.79
N SER A 17 9.45 -34.61 -4.61
CA SER A 17 9.16 -33.87 -3.37
C SER A 17 10.31 -32.94 -2.99
N ALA A 18 11.56 -33.35 -3.17
CA ALA A 18 12.72 -32.50 -2.90
C ALA A 18 12.80 -31.30 -3.87
N VAL A 19 12.53 -31.52 -5.16
CA VAL A 19 12.48 -30.45 -6.17
C VAL A 19 11.32 -29.51 -5.88
N LEU A 20 10.13 -30.03 -5.57
CA LEU A 20 8.97 -29.22 -5.22
C LEU A 20 9.23 -28.40 -3.96
N ALA A 21 9.82 -28.99 -2.93
CA ALA A 21 10.20 -28.29 -1.70
C ALA A 21 11.21 -27.18 -1.97
N LEU A 22 12.22 -27.43 -2.81
CA LEU A 22 13.20 -26.43 -3.21
C LEU A 22 12.56 -25.29 -4.00
N CYS A 23 11.70 -25.59 -4.98
CA CYS A 23 10.96 -24.59 -5.74
C CYS A 23 10.08 -23.75 -4.80
N SER A 24 9.25 -24.38 -3.97
CA SER A 24 8.40 -23.69 -3.00
C SER A 24 9.21 -22.81 -2.06
N TYR A 25 10.35 -23.29 -1.55
CA TYR A 25 11.26 -22.50 -0.73
C TYR A 25 11.77 -21.26 -1.49
N VAL A 26 12.24 -21.42 -2.73
CA VAL A 26 12.75 -20.30 -3.53
C VAL A 26 11.66 -19.26 -3.84
N PHE A 27 10.42 -19.68 -4.13
CA PHE A 27 9.31 -18.78 -4.40
C PHE A 27 8.81 -18.07 -3.14
N LEU A 28 8.75 -18.77 -2.00
CA LEU A 28 8.15 -18.28 -0.76
C LEU A 28 9.15 -17.59 0.18
N ARG A 29 10.46 -17.73 -0.05
CA ARG A 29 11.47 -17.04 0.79
C ARG A 29 11.19 -15.55 0.82
N ARG A 30 11.17 -14.95 2.02
CA ARG A 30 11.02 -13.50 2.14
C ARG A 30 12.28 -12.80 1.63
N THR A 31 12.04 -11.68 0.96
CA THR A 31 13.05 -10.74 0.50
C THR A 31 12.57 -9.32 0.84
N SER A 32 13.47 -8.35 0.69
CA SER A 32 13.17 -6.95 0.94
C SER A 32 13.44 -6.13 -0.31
N VAL A 33 12.52 -5.24 -0.64
CA VAL A 33 12.67 -4.19 -1.65
C VAL A 33 12.64 -2.85 -0.92
N GLU A 34 13.49 -1.92 -1.33
CA GLU A 34 13.52 -0.56 -0.77
C GLU A 34 13.27 0.45 -1.89
N PHE A 35 12.36 1.37 -1.64
CA PHE A 35 12.09 2.53 -2.48
C PHE A 35 12.60 3.76 -1.74
N ARG A 36 13.32 4.61 -2.47
CA ARG A 36 13.74 5.92 -1.97
C ARG A 36 13.53 6.94 -3.07
N GLU A 37 12.62 7.86 -2.86
CA GLU A 37 12.30 8.94 -3.78
C GLU A 37 12.37 10.28 -3.05
N GLU A 38 12.71 11.35 -3.77
CA GLU A 38 12.79 12.68 -3.20
C GLU A 38 12.23 13.72 -4.17
N ILE A 39 11.52 14.71 -3.64
CA ILE A 39 10.94 15.79 -4.44
C ILE A 39 10.97 17.12 -3.68
N PHE A 40 11.26 18.19 -4.40
CA PHE A 40 11.07 19.55 -3.89
C PHE A 40 9.66 20.03 -4.24
N ILE A 41 8.94 20.56 -3.26
CA ILE A 41 7.61 21.13 -3.41
C ILE A 41 7.67 22.59 -2.95
N GLN A 42 7.21 23.52 -3.78
CA GLN A 42 7.02 24.94 -3.44
C GLN A 42 5.80 25.13 -2.53
N ALA A 43 5.87 24.56 -1.33
CA ALA A 43 4.91 24.69 -0.25
C ALA A 43 5.66 24.62 1.09
N SER A 44 5.10 25.24 2.12
CA SER A 44 5.66 25.18 3.47
C SER A 44 5.60 23.76 4.05
N GLU A 45 6.47 23.46 5.00
CA GLU A 45 6.47 22.13 5.64
C GLU A 45 5.12 21.81 6.27
N SER A 46 4.45 22.81 6.84
CA SER A 46 3.12 22.66 7.43
C SER A 46 2.08 22.23 6.40
N GLU A 47 2.08 22.82 5.20
CA GLU A 47 1.13 22.47 4.13
C GLU A 47 1.38 21.05 3.61
N VAL A 48 2.65 20.68 3.41
CA VAL A 48 3.02 19.33 2.98
C VAL A 48 2.68 18.30 4.06
N PHE A 49 2.97 18.63 5.32
CA PHE A 49 2.66 17.78 6.47
C PHE A 49 1.16 17.57 6.61
N GLU A 50 0.35 18.62 6.49
CA GLU A 50 -1.11 18.52 6.54
C GLU A 50 -1.65 17.64 5.41
N PHE A 51 -1.12 17.78 4.19
CA PHE A 51 -1.51 16.94 3.05
C PHE A 51 -1.21 15.46 3.31
N LEU A 52 0.01 15.14 3.73
CA LEU A 52 0.43 13.77 4.03
C LEU A 52 -0.35 13.19 5.22
N SER A 53 -0.72 14.04 6.17
CA SER A 53 -1.46 13.69 7.40
C SER A 53 -2.94 13.42 7.22
N ASP A 54 -3.46 13.62 6.01
CA ASP A 54 -4.84 13.36 5.67
C ASP A 54 -4.92 12.25 4.61
N VAL A 55 -5.24 11.04 5.08
CA VAL A 55 -5.41 9.86 4.21
C VAL A 55 -6.38 10.12 3.06
N ARG A 56 -7.40 10.96 3.26
CA ARG A 56 -8.41 11.28 2.25
C ARG A 56 -7.81 12.04 1.08
N LEU A 57 -6.76 12.83 1.32
CA LEU A 57 -6.07 13.57 0.26
C LEU A 57 -5.17 12.65 -0.57
N LEU A 58 -4.67 11.56 0.03
CA LEU A 58 -3.88 10.56 -0.69
C LEU A 58 -4.69 9.83 -1.77
N ASP A 59 -6.01 9.71 -1.63
CA ASP A 59 -6.89 9.12 -2.66
C ASP A 59 -6.80 9.86 -4.01
N PHE A 60 -6.46 11.15 -4.01
CA PHE A 60 -6.36 11.94 -5.25
C PHE A 60 -5.01 11.81 -5.97
N VAL A 61 -3.98 11.31 -5.28
CA VAL A 61 -2.61 11.23 -5.82
C VAL A 61 -2.09 9.80 -5.92
N HIS A 62 -2.69 8.86 -5.18
CA HIS A 62 -2.27 7.46 -5.19
C HIS A 62 -2.88 6.71 -6.39
N PRO A 63 -2.07 6.29 -7.37
CA PRO A 63 -2.59 5.82 -8.66
C PRO A 63 -3.39 4.52 -8.57
N TYR A 64 -3.13 3.71 -7.54
CA TYR A 64 -3.78 2.43 -7.34
C TYR A 64 -4.86 2.44 -6.27
N ARG A 65 -5.03 3.53 -5.51
CA ARG A 65 -5.95 3.50 -4.38
C ARG A 65 -7.37 3.72 -4.87
N VAL A 66 -8.27 2.79 -4.55
CA VAL A 66 -9.70 2.93 -4.82
C VAL A 66 -10.32 3.84 -3.78
N GLY A 67 -9.99 3.69 -2.50
CA GLY A 67 -10.41 4.60 -1.45
C GLY A 67 -10.02 4.11 -0.06
N ALA A 68 -10.15 4.98 0.93
CA ALA A 68 -9.99 4.66 2.35
C ALA A 68 -11.35 4.48 3.05
N PHE A 69 -11.39 3.60 4.05
CA PHE A 69 -12.57 3.18 4.82
C PHE A 69 -12.17 2.93 6.28
N ASN A 70 -13.14 2.81 7.19
CA ASN A 70 -12.93 2.43 8.59
C ASN A 70 -11.87 3.28 9.32
N ILE A 71 -11.86 4.60 9.07
CA ILE A 71 -10.85 5.50 9.63
C ILE A 71 -11.09 5.64 11.14
N THR A 72 -10.14 5.18 11.94
CA THR A 72 -10.19 5.22 13.40
C THR A 72 -8.99 5.97 13.94
N ALA A 73 -9.22 6.97 14.79
CA ALA A 73 -8.15 7.67 15.48
C ALA A 73 -7.46 6.73 16.47
N VAL A 74 -6.13 6.78 16.52
CA VAL A 74 -5.32 5.99 17.44
C VAL A 74 -4.22 6.83 18.06
N THR A 75 -3.83 6.47 19.28
CA THR A 75 -2.62 6.98 19.91
C THR A 75 -1.71 5.78 20.18
N ASP A 76 -0.44 5.87 19.80
CA ASP A 76 0.50 4.80 20.08
C ASP A 76 0.99 4.78 21.54
N ASP A 77 1.71 3.72 21.91
CA ASP A 77 2.26 3.55 23.26
C ASP A 77 3.29 4.64 23.63
N SER A 78 3.78 5.39 22.63
CA SER A 78 4.69 6.53 22.79
C SER A 78 3.95 7.87 22.87
N GLY A 79 2.61 7.88 22.83
CA GLY A 79 1.78 9.07 22.87
C GLY A 79 1.59 9.78 21.52
N LEU A 80 2.03 9.20 20.40
CA LEU A 80 1.86 9.79 19.08
C LEU A 80 0.45 9.57 18.54
N GLU A 81 -0.18 10.65 18.11
CA GLU A 81 -1.49 10.59 17.46
C GLU A 81 -1.39 10.08 16.02
N GLY A 82 -2.44 9.39 15.60
CA GLY A 82 -2.47 8.67 14.35
C GLY A 82 -3.87 8.28 13.91
N VAL A 83 -3.93 7.62 12.77
CA VAL A 83 -5.15 7.02 12.24
C VAL A 83 -4.84 5.63 11.71
N ASN A 84 -5.70 4.68 12.05
CA ASN A 84 -5.80 3.40 11.36
C ASN A 84 -6.89 3.52 10.30
N TYR A 85 -6.66 2.96 9.12
CA TYR A 85 -7.68 2.87 8.08
C TYR A 85 -7.46 1.63 7.23
N ASP A 86 -8.56 1.18 6.63
CA ASP A 86 -8.54 0.15 5.60
C ASP A 86 -8.58 0.85 4.25
N ASN A 87 -7.78 0.39 3.30
CA ASN A 87 -7.91 0.82 1.92
C ASN A 87 -8.02 -0.38 0.99
N VAL A 88 -8.48 -0.12 -0.22
CA VAL A 88 -8.43 -1.09 -1.31
C VAL A 88 -7.53 -0.56 -2.41
N GLU A 89 -6.50 -1.31 -2.77
CA GLU A 89 -5.64 -1.00 -3.91
C GLU A 89 -5.97 -1.86 -5.12
N ARG A 90 -6.11 -1.18 -6.27
CA ARG A 90 -6.40 -1.71 -7.60
C ARG A 90 -5.14 -1.63 -8.45
N ILE A 91 -4.48 -2.76 -8.70
CA ILE A 91 -3.27 -2.81 -9.53
C ILE A 91 -3.57 -3.62 -10.80
N ASP A 92 -3.43 -2.98 -11.96
CA ASP A 92 -3.55 -3.67 -13.25
C ASP A 92 -2.29 -4.53 -13.48
N PHE A 93 -2.47 -5.87 -13.49
CA PHE A 93 -1.38 -6.83 -13.73
C PHE A 93 -1.17 -7.02 -15.24
N PHE A 94 0.08 -7.04 -15.72
CA PHE A 94 0.38 -7.33 -17.13
C PHE A 94 0.87 -8.78 -17.28
N GLY A 95 0.25 -9.54 -18.19
CA GLY A 95 0.91 -10.67 -18.88
C GLY A 95 0.25 -12.06 -18.80
N LEU A 96 -0.53 -12.39 -17.77
CA LEU A 96 -1.19 -13.71 -17.66
C LEU A 96 -2.61 -13.69 -17.08
N TYR A 97 -3.03 -12.60 -16.44
CA TYR A 97 -4.35 -12.46 -15.84
C TYR A 97 -4.94 -11.12 -16.28
N THR A 98 -6.17 -11.14 -16.81
CA THR A 98 -6.99 -9.94 -17.10
C THR A 98 -7.64 -9.37 -15.84
N GLU A 99 -7.32 -9.93 -14.68
CA GLU A 99 -8.01 -9.65 -13.44
C GLU A 99 -7.29 -8.54 -12.67
N THR A 100 -8.08 -7.55 -12.31
CA THR A 100 -7.70 -6.50 -11.39
C THR A 100 -7.56 -7.10 -9.99
N LEU A 101 -6.39 -6.97 -9.36
CA LEU A 101 -6.20 -7.40 -7.98
C LEU A 101 -6.62 -6.29 -7.03
N TYR A 102 -7.47 -6.65 -6.07
CA TYR A 102 -7.91 -5.80 -4.97
C TYR A 102 -7.23 -6.26 -3.69
N PHE A 103 -6.46 -5.39 -3.08
CA PHE A 103 -5.75 -5.71 -1.83
C PHE A 103 -6.34 -4.93 -0.67
N PRO A 104 -6.82 -5.59 0.41
CA PRO A 104 -7.05 -4.88 1.65
C PRO A 104 -5.69 -4.44 2.20
N VAL A 105 -5.61 -3.18 2.57
CA VAL A 105 -4.42 -2.60 3.18
C VAL A 105 -4.81 -2.00 4.51
N HIS A 106 -4.24 -2.56 5.59
CA HIS A 106 -4.32 -1.92 6.89
C HIS A 106 -3.19 -0.91 6.99
N THR A 107 -3.54 0.37 7.12
CA THR A 107 -2.55 1.42 7.27
C THR A 107 -2.63 2.09 8.63
N ARG A 108 -1.50 2.10 9.35
CA ARG A 108 -1.33 2.91 10.56
C ARG A 108 -0.51 4.14 10.23
N PHE A 109 -1.08 5.31 10.44
CA PHE A 109 -0.43 6.60 10.27
C PHE A 109 0.00 7.16 11.62
N LEU A 110 1.25 7.60 11.80
CA LEU A 110 1.70 8.29 13.02
C LEU A 110 2.24 9.68 12.69
N ARG A 111 1.80 10.68 13.46
CA ARG A 111 2.22 12.08 13.35
C ARG A 111 3.39 12.31 14.30
N ASN A 112 4.57 12.50 13.74
CA ASN A 112 5.73 13.02 14.48
C ASN A 112 6.15 14.36 13.86
N ALA A 113 6.68 15.29 14.64
CA ALA A 113 7.10 16.59 14.11
C ALA A 113 8.13 16.40 12.99
N GLY A 114 7.76 16.76 11.76
CA GLY A 114 8.61 16.63 10.56
C GLY A 114 8.69 15.23 9.93
N GLU A 115 7.98 14.24 10.46
CA GLU A 115 7.97 12.88 9.91
C GLU A 115 6.57 12.25 9.94
N VAL A 116 6.20 11.66 8.81
CA VAL A 116 4.97 10.89 8.65
C VAL A 116 5.32 9.43 8.42
N ARG A 117 4.85 8.53 9.27
CA ARG A 117 5.08 7.08 9.13
C ARG A 117 3.82 6.34 8.78
N SER A 118 3.93 5.37 7.87
CA SER A 118 2.87 4.45 7.51
C SER A 118 3.36 3.00 7.49
N SER A 119 2.58 2.08 8.07
CA SER A 119 2.78 0.65 7.93
C SER A 119 1.67 0.08 7.06
N TYR A 120 1.97 -0.81 6.13
CA TYR A 120 1.03 -1.45 5.22
C TYR A 120 1.08 -2.95 5.46
N ASP A 121 -0.07 -3.55 5.74
CA ASP A 121 -0.26 -4.99 5.66
C ASP A 121 -1.12 -5.32 4.44
N VAL A 122 -0.56 -6.07 3.49
CA VAL A 122 -1.19 -6.47 2.24
C VAL A 122 -1.30 -8.00 2.19
N MET A 123 -2.50 -8.49 1.89
CA MET A 123 -2.82 -9.93 1.85
C MET A 123 -2.44 -10.66 3.16
N ASN A 124 -2.84 -10.11 4.31
CA ASN A 124 -2.66 -10.72 5.63
C ASN A 124 -1.20 -11.09 5.95
N GLY A 125 -0.28 -10.13 5.77
CA GLY A 125 1.13 -10.23 6.14
C GLY A 125 2.02 -10.84 5.05
N THR A 126 1.45 -11.18 3.90
CA THR A 126 2.21 -11.66 2.74
C THR A 126 3.15 -10.57 2.25
N ILE A 127 2.66 -9.34 2.11
CA ILE A 127 3.48 -8.18 1.79
C ILE A 127 3.31 -7.19 2.94
N VAL A 128 4.43 -6.79 3.55
CA VAL A 128 4.44 -5.81 4.63
C VAL A 128 5.34 -4.66 4.23
N ALA A 129 4.82 -3.43 4.20
CA ALA A 129 5.61 -2.24 3.91
C ALA A 129 5.69 -1.31 5.12
N ASN A 130 6.84 -0.70 5.32
CA ASN A 130 6.99 0.40 6.25
C ASN A 130 7.52 1.60 5.47
N GLN A 131 6.75 2.66 5.43
CA GLN A 131 7.04 3.89 4.70
C GLN A 131 7.18 5.06 5.68
N SER A 132 8.13 5.94 5.38
CA SER A 132 8.36 7.19 6.10
C SER A 132 8.55 8.33 5.12
N PHE A 133 7.80 9.41 5.31
CA PHE A 133 8.05 10.69 4.66
C PHE A 133 8.74 11.61 5.65
N THR A 134 9.94 12.08 5.33
CA THR A 134 10.68 13.08 6.10
C THR A 134 10.62 14.41 5.37
N LEU A 135 10.33 15.48 6.12
CA LEU A 135 10.19 16.84 5.60
C LEU A 135 11.37 17.69 6.06
N HIS A 136 11.91 18.48 5.14
CA HIS A 136 12.96 19.45 5.43
C HIS A 136 12.67 20.79 4.75
N PRO A 137 12.86 21.94 5.43
CA PRO A 137 12.77 23.22 4.75
C PRO A 137 13.90 23.31 3.73
N ALA A 138 13.60 23.76 2.52
CA ALA A 138 14.58 23.88 1.45
C ALA A 138 14.35 25.14 0.63
N GLN A 139 15.39 25.60 -0.04
CA GLN A 139 15.30 26.68 -1.03
C GLN A 139 15.87 26.20 -2.35
N ARG A 140 15.14 26.42 -3.44
CA ARG A 140 15.57 26.07 -4.80
C ARG A 140 15.29 27.23 -5.73
N ASN A 141 16.31 27.71 -6.45
CA ASN A 141 16.20 28.84 -7.38
C ASN A 141 15.58 30.11 -6.75
N GLY A 142 15.91 30.41 -5.49
CA GLY A 142 15.38 31.58 -4.76
C GLY A 142 13.96 31.39 -4.20
N VAL A 143 13.32 30.25 -4.46
CA VAL A 143 11.98 29.92 -3.99
C VAL A 143 12.07 29.03 -2.75
N ASN A 144 11.38 29.43 -1.68
CA ASN A 144 11.26 28.62 -0.46
C ASN A 144 10.24 27.50 -0.67
N GLY A 145 10.52 26.35 -0.08
CA GLY A 145 9.64 25.19 -0.12
C GLY A 145 10.09 24.10 0.83
N THR A 146 9.66 22.88 0.53
CA THR A 146 9.93 21.69 1.33
C THR A 146 10.56 20.63 0.46
N LEU A 147 11.66 20.05 0.92
CA LEU A 147 12.18 18.80 0.38
C LEU A 147 11.49 17.64 1.10
N VAL A 148 10.80 16.81 0.33
CA VAL A 148 10.14 15.60 0.82
C VAL A 148 11.00 14.40 0.43
N VAL A 149 11.37 13.59 1.42
CA VAL A 149 12.07 12.32 1.22
C VAL A 149 11.14 11.20 1.61
N ASP A 150 10.82 10.33 0.65
CA ASP A 150 9.99 9.15 0.83
C ASP A 150 10.87 7.90 0.84
N VAL A 151 10.84 7.15 1.92
CA VAL A 151 11.54 5.87 2.06
C VAL A 151 10.52 4.81 2.41
N SER A 152 10.46 3.75 1.62
CA SER A 152 9.60 2.60 1.87
C SER A 152 10.37 1.31 1.78
N ARG A 153 10.27 0.49 2.83
CA ARG A 153 10.85 -0.85 2.88
C ARG A 153 9.74 -1.89 2.88
N VAL A 154 9.72 -2.72 1.86
CA VAL A 154 8.71 -3.75 1.66
C VAL A 154 9.32 -5.14 1.83
N SER A 155 8.76 -5.94 2.71
CA SER A 155 9.10 -7.34 2.95
C SER A 155 8.05 -8.25 2.32
N LEU A 156 8.46 -9.11 1.39
CA LEU A 156 7.56 -9.94 0.59
C LEU A 156 8.22 -11.25 0.12
N PRO A 157 7.45 -12.28 -0.29
CA PRO A 157 7.98 -13.44 -0.98
C PRO A 157 8.73 -13.05 -2.26
N TRP A 158 9.82 -13.75 -2.56
CA TRP A 158 10.65 -13.50 -3.74
C TRP A 158 9.84 -13.51 -5.05
N ALA A 159 8.79 -14.35 -5.14
CA ALA A 159 7.87 -14.40 -6.28
C ALA A 159 7.26 -13.05 -6.67
N TYR A 160 7.06 -12.14 -5.70
CA TYR A 160 6.44 -10.83 -5.94
C TYR A 160 7.48 -9.70 -6.11
N SER A 161 8.77 -9.97 -5.87
CA SER A 161 9.82 -8.95 -5.76
C SER A 161 9.94 -8.03 -6.97
N HIS A 162 9.98 -8.59 -8.17
CA HIS A 162 10.11 -7.83 -9.40
C HIS A 162 8.86 -6.98 -9.67
N PHE A 163 7.68 -7.55 -9.46
CA PHE A 163 6.42 -6.84 -9.66
C PHE A 163 6.28 -5.67 -8.68
N THR A 164 6.54 -5.90 -7.39
CA THR A 164 6.55 -4.85 -6.37
C THR A 164 7.59 -3.79 -6.67
N ALA A 165 8.82 -4.16 -7.05
CA ALA A 165 9.87 -3.21 -7.41
C ALA A 165 9.46 -2.29 -8.56
N TRP A 166 8.81 -2.84 -9.59
CA TRP A 166 8.33 -2.06 -10.73
C TRP A 166 7.13 -1.17 -10.34
N LYS A 167 6.04 -1.77 -9.86
CA LYS A 167 4.78 -1.04 -9.61
C LYS A 167 4.83 -0.14 -8.40
N GLY A 168 5.51 -0.56 -7.34
CA GLY A 168 5.79 0.26 -6.16
C GLY A 168 6.62 1.49 -6.55
N GLY A 169 7.71 1.30 -7.29
CA GLY A 169 8.54 2.42 -7.76
C GLY A 169 7.76 3.42 -8.62
N GLU A 170 6.87 2.95 -9.50
CA GLU A 170 5.94 3.83 -10.25
C GLU A 170 4.98 4.58 -9.31
N ALA A 171 4.36 3.91 -8.34
CA ALA A 171 3.43 4.53 -7.40
C ALA A 171 4.09 5.65 -6.58
N HIS A 172 5.26 5.39 -5.99
CA HIS A 172 5.98 6.38 -5.17
C HIS A 172 6.26 7.68 -5.96
N LYS A 173 6.73 7.56 -7.20
CA LYS A 173 6.96 8.70 -8.09
C LYS A 173 5.67 9.44 -8.43
N MET A 174 4.60 8.70 -8.73
CA MET A 174 3.31 9.30 -9.08
C MET A 174 2.66 10.01 -7.90
N ILE A 175 2.74 9.47 -6.69
CA ILE A 175 2.24 10.07 -5.45
C ILE A 175 2.95 11.40 -5.22
N LEU A 176 4.28 11.40 -5.18
CA LEU A 176 5.07 12.62 -4.97
C LEU A 176 4.84 13.67 -6.05
N GLY A 177 4.78 13.25 -7.33
CA GLY A 177 4.47 14.15 -8.45
C GLY A 177 3.02 14.68 -8.41
N GLY A 178 2.07 13.87 -7.98
CA GLY A 178 0.68 14.26 -7.74
C GLY A 178 0.58 15.31 -6.63
N MET A 179 1.21 15.05 -5.49
CA MET A 179 1.30 15.98 -4.36
C MET A 179 1.87 17.33 -4.77
N ARG A 180 2.99 17.32 -5.51
CA ARG A 180 3.62 18.55 -5.98
C ARG A 180 2.66 19.38 -6.83
N ARG A 181 2.03 18.76 -7.84
CA ARG A 181 1.05 19.46 -8.69
C ARG A 181 -0.14 19.99 -7.90
N PHE A 182 -0.56 19.26 -6.88
CA PHE A 182 -1.68 19.63 -6.04
C PHE A 182 -1.36 20.84 -5.15
N LEU A 183 -0.18 20.85 -4.53
CA LEU A 183 0.24 21.89 -3.57
C LEU A 183 0.82 23.15 -4.23
N GLU A 184 1.42 23.02 -5.42
CA GLU A 184 1.95 24.14 -6.20
C GLU A 184 0.91 24.77 -7.15
N GLY A 185 -0.23 24.09 -7.38
CA GLY A 185 -1.28 24.57 -8.27
C GLY A 185 -2.15 25.70 -7.68
N GLU A 186 -2.89 26.39 -8.55
CA GLU A 186 -3.84 27.45 -8.18
C GLU A 186 -5.08 26.94 -7.40
N ASN A 187 -5.17 25.62 -7.16
CA ASN A 187 -6.30 24.93 -6.54
C ASN A 187 -6.25 24.86 -5.01
N ARG A 188 -5.58 25.80 -4.32
CA ARG A 188 -5.51 25.81 -2.84
C ARG A 188 -6.89 25.86 -2.19
N ASP A 189 -7.86 26.56 -2.80
CA ASP A 189 -9.25 26.63 -2.33
C ASP A 189 -10.04 25.32 -2.58
N VAL A 190 -9.54 24.47 -3.48
CA VAL A 190 -10.17 23.18 -3.83
C VAL A 190 -9.85 22.12 -2.78
N ILE A 191 -8.83 22.29 -1.94
CA ILE A 191 -8.49 21.33 -0.87
C ILE A 191 -9.66 21.15 0.10
N THR A 192 -10.30 22.24 0.51
CA THR A 192 -11.48 22.19 1.40
C THR A 192 -12.65 21.47 0.73
N LEU A 193 -12.90 21.76 -0.55
CA LEU A 193 -13.93 21.09 -1.34
C LEU A 193 -13.65 19.60 -1.54
N LEU A 194 -12.38 19.22 -1.74
CA LEU A 194 -11.97 17.83 -1.92
C LEU A 194 -12.03 17.05 -0.60
N LYS A 195 -11.72 17.69 0.53
CA LYS A 195 -11.96 17.09 1.85
C LYS A 195 -13.45 16.83 2.06
N GLN A 196 -14.31 17.81 1.75
CA GLN A 196 -15.77 17.64 1.82
C GLN A 196 -16.27 16.55 0.86
N TYR A 197 -15.75 16.49 -0.36
CA TYR A 197 -16.09 15.44 -1.32
C TYR A 197 -15.62 14.06 -0.86
N ALA A 198 -14.41 13.96 -0.30
CA ALA A 198 -13.89 12.70 0.24
C ALA A 198 -14.71 12.21 1.43
N ASP A 199 -15.14 13.11 2.32
CA ASP A 199 -16.02 12.77 3.45
C ASP A 199 -17.37 12.22 2.96
N LEU A 200 -17.99 12.89 1.98
CA LEU A 200 -19.22 12.42 1.35
C LEU A 200 -19.03 11.06 0.66
N ARG A 201 -17.88 10.84 0.03
CA ARG A 201 -17.54 9.58 -0.64
C ARG A 201 -17.36 8.43 0.34
N ILE A 202 -16.69 8.67 1.47
CA ILE A 202 -16.53 7.69 2.54
C ILE A 202 -17.89 7.31 3.10
N GLN A 203 -18.72 8.30 3.45
CA GLN A 203 -20.09 8.06 3.93
C GLN A 203 -20.92 7.27 2.91
N PHE A 204 -20.84 7.60 1.62
CA PHE A 204 -21.56 6.88 0.58
C PHE A 204 -21.07 5.43 0.43
N ASN A 205 -19.76 5.19 0.52
CA ASN A 205 -19.21 3.85 0.43
C ASN A 205 -19.56 3.00 1.67
N GLU A 206 -19.53 3.58 2.87
CA GLU A 206 -20.00 2.93 4.10
C GLU A 206 -21.49 2.56 4.00
N LEU A 207 -22.33 3.49 3.52
CA LEU A 207 -23.75 3.23 3.26
C LEU A 207 -23.95 2.15 2.18
N ARG A 208 -23.11 2.13 1.14
CA ARG A 208 -23.18 1.10 0.09
C ARG A 208 -22.80 -0.28 0.64
N LEU A 209 -21.77 -0.36 1.48
CA LEU A 209 -21.37 -1.60 2.16
C LEU A 209 -22.49 -2.10 3.10
N LEU A 210 -23.12 -1.20 3.88
CA LEU A 210 -24.27 -1.53 4.72
C LEU A 210 -25.53 -1.90 3.91
N SER A 211 -25.72 -1.33 2.72
CA SER A 211 -26.84 -1.68 1.83
C SER A 211 -26.62 -3.01 1.09
N ASN A 212 -25.37 -3.38 0.84
CA ASN A 212 -24.99 -4.63 0.20
C ASN A 212 -25.08 -5.84 1.14
N ASP A 213 -25.36 -5.64 2.44
CA ASP A 213 -25.86 -6.71 3.32
C ASP A 213 -27.26 -7.21 2.91
N ILE A 214 -27.93 -6.55 1.95
CA ILE A 214 -29.20 -7.02 1.35
C ILE A 214 -28.99 -7.76 0.02
N THR A 215 -27.80 -7.69 -0.61
CA THR A 215 -27.50 -8.49 -1.80
C THR A 215 -26.02 -8.89 -1.84
N SER A 216 -25.79 -10.14 -1.50
CA SER A 216 -24.55 -10.91 -1.59
C SER A 216 -23.55 -10.43 -2.64
N PHE A 217 -22.36 -10.02 -2.20
CA PHE A 217 -21.15 -10.11 -3.01
C PHE A 217 -20.19 -11.11 -2.37
N CYS A 218 -20.42 -12.39 -2.67
CA CYS A 218 -19.33 -13.34 -2.81
C CYS A 218 -18.48 -12.88 -4.01
N VAL A 219 -17.35 -12.23 -3.76
CA VAL A 219 -16.23 -12.19 -4.71
C VAL A 219 -15.00 -12.69 -4.00
N LEU A 220 -15.06 -13.96 -3.59
CA LEU A 220 -13.96 -14.85 -3.23
C LEU A 220 -14.58 -16.26 -3.08
N PRO A 221 -14.21 -17.28 -3.88
CA PRO A 221 -14.34 -18.64 -3.41
C PRO A 221 -13.18 -18.91 -2.44
N MET A 222 -13.50 -19.41 -1.23
CA MET A 222 -12.61 -19.61 -0.06
C MET A 222 -12.38 -18.29 0.70
N ILE A 223 -12.95 -18.06 1.88
CA ILE A 223 -12.93 -18.90 3.08
C ILE A 223 -14.30 -18.83 3.77
N CYS A 224 -15.10 -19.87 3.58
CA CYS A 224 -16.09 -20.28 4.58
C CYS A 224 -15.68 -21.69 5.00
N SER A 225 -14.84 -21.81 6.02
CA SER A 225 -14.72 -23.05 6.79
C SER A 225 -15.33 -22.80 8.16
N ASN A 226 -16.52 -23.39 8.34
CA ASN A 226 -17.12 -23.62 9.64
C ASN A 226 -16.14 -24.37 10.54
N SER A 227 -15.89 -23.82 11.72
CA SER A 227 -15.82 -24.54 13.00
C SER A 227 -15.89 -23.52 14.12
#